data_AF-A0A7C1NNJ0-F1
#
_entry.id   AF-A0A7C1NNJ0-F1
#
_cell.length_a   1.000
_cell.length_b   1.000
_cell.length_c   1.000
_cell.angle_alpha   90.00
_cell.angle_beta   90.00
_cell.angle_gamma   90.00
#
_symmetry.space_group_name_H-M   'P 1'
#
loop_
_entity.id
_entity.type
_entity.pdbx_description
1 polymer ?
#
loop_
_entity_poly.entity_id
_entity_poly.type
_entity_poly.pdbx_seq_one_letter_code
_entity_poly.pdbx_strand_id
1 'polypeptide(L)'
;MNKYARDLWIRALDALHTAKVDLSVSYDATASRAYYAAFYAVSAFFAIEGREFTRHKAVQAAVHRDLVDFKRWPASLGEDYS
;
A
#
# COMPACT_ATOMS: atom_id res chain seq x y z
N MET A 1 -16.20 -6.16 -1.09
CA MET A 1 -14.90 -6.24 -0.39
C MET A 1 -15.00 -7.31 0.70
N ASN A 2 -14.12 -8.32 0.68
CA ASN A 2 -14.07 -9.36 1.72
C ASN A 2 -13.56 -8.79 3.06
N LYS A 3 -13.69 -9.56 4.16
CA LYS A 3 -13.30 -9.09 5.50
C LYS A 3 -11.82 -8.71 5.56
N TYR A 4 -10.94 -9.54 5.00
CA TYR A 4 -9.50 -9.31 5.01
C TYR A 4 -9.10 -8.00 4.31
N ALA A 5 -9.63 -7.76 3.11
CA ALA A 5 -9.44 -6.52 2.36
C ALA A 5 -9.97 -5.29 3.12
N ARG A 6 -11.11 -5.43 3.82
CA ARG A 6 -11.64 -4.36 4.67
C ARG A 6 -10.70 -4.03 5.83
N ASP A 7 -10.19 -5.05 6.51
CA ASP A 7 -9.27 -4.87 7.64
C ASP A 7 -7.97 -4.21 7.18
N LEU A 8 -7.44 -4.59 6.01
CA LEU A 8 -6.29 -3.93 5.38
C LEU A 8 -6.59 -2.48 5.02
N TRP A 9 -7.77 -2.20 4.45
CA TRP A 9 -8.17 -0.84 4.09
C TRP A 9 -8.26 0.07 5.31
N ILE A 10 -8.83 -0.41 6.42
CA ILE A 10 -8.89 0.34 7.68
C ILE A 10 -7.48 0.65 8.18
N ARG A 11 -6.58 -0.34 8.19
CA ARG A 11 -5.17 -0.13 8.57
C ARG A 11 -4.45 0.89 7.68
N ALA A 12 -4.77 0.91 6.39
CA ALA A 12 -4.23 1.90 5.46
C ALA A 12 -4.65 3.32 5.83
N LEU A 13 -5.95 3.52 6.14
CA LEU A 13 -6.48 4.80 6.56
C LEU A 13 -5.90 5.25 7.89
N ASP A 14 -5.81 4.36 8.87
CA ASP A 14 -5.22 4.66 10.19
C ASP A 14 -3.75 5.05 10.04
N ALA A 15 -2.96 4.29 9.27
CA ALA A 15 -1.55 4.59 9.04
C ALA A 15 -1.35 5.95 8.33
N LEU A 16 -2.21 6.27 7.35
CA LEU A 16 -2.18 7.57 6.67
C LEU A 16 -2.55 8.71 7.61
N HIS A 17 -3.54 8.50 8.47
CA HIS A 17 -3.93 9.47 9.48
C HIS A 17 -2.77 9.74 10.44
N THR A 18 -2.15 8.70 10.98
CA THR A 18 -0.97 8.82 11.85
C THR A 18 0.18 9.54 11.16
N ALA A 19 0.49 9.19 9.91
CA ALA A 19 1.54 9.87 9.14
C ALA A 19 1.30 11.38 9.03
N LYS A 20 0.04 11.80 8.82
CA LYS A 20 -0.32 13.22 8.76
C LYS A 20 -0.16 13.93 10.09
N VAL A 21 -0.46 13.27 11.20
CA VAL A 21 -0.31 13.82 12.55
C VAL A 21 1.16 13.93 12.95
N ASP A 22 1.98 12.93 12.59
CA ASP A 22 3.40 12.86 12.96
C ASP A 22 4.30 13.79 12.13
N LEU A 23 3.77 14.44 11.10
CA LEU A 23 4.54 15.27 10.15
C LEU A 23 5.33 16.39 10.85
N SER A 24 4.77 16.97 11.92
CA SER A 24 5.44 18.02 12.70
C SER A 24 6.38 17.48 13.79
N VAL A 25 6.41 16.17 14.01
CA VAL A 25 7.16 15.52 15.10
C VAL A 25 8.41 14.82 14.55
N SER A 26 8.25 14.00 13.53
CA SER A 26 9.36 13.25 12.94
C SER A 26 9.07 12.91 11.48
N TYR A 27 9.91 13.41 10.59
CA TYR A 27 9.84 13.10 9.17
C TYR A 27 10.07 11.61 8.89
N ASP A 28 11.01 10.97 9.59
CA ASP A 28 11.31 9.54 9.42
C ASP A 28 10.12 8.66 9.85
N ALA A 29 9.51 8.97 11.01
CA ALA A 29 8.31 8.27 11.46
C ALA A 29 7.15 8.45 10.47
N THR A 30 6.98 9.68 9.97
CA THR A 30 5.97 10.02 8.98
C THR A 30 6.15 9.25 7.68
N ALA A 31 7.38 9.21 7.14
CA ALA A 31 7.71 8.48 5.92
C ALA A 31 7.44 6.98 6.09
N SER A 32 7.87 6.40 7.23
CA SER A 32 7.60 5.00 7.55
C SER A 32 6.09 4.71 7.61
N ARG A 33 5.30 5.56 8.27
CA ARG A 33 3.84 5.38 8.35
C ARG A 33 3.14 5.56 7.01
N ALA A 34 3.58 6.52 6.19
CA ALA A 34 3.07 6.71 4.84
C ALA A 34 3.35 5.50 3.94
N TYR A 35 4.55 4.92 4.03
CA TYR A 35 4.89 3.67 3.34
C TYR A 35 3.94 2.53 3.73
N TYR A 36 3.70 2.32 5.03
CA TYR A 36 2.78 1.27 5.48
C TYR A 36 1.33 1.54 5.06
N ALA A 37 0.90 2.81 5.00
CA ALA A 37 -0.40 3.18 4.47
C ALA A 37 -0.57 2.74 3.01
N ALA A 38 0.41 3.05 2.16
CA ALA A 38 0.44 2.62 0.77
C ALA A 38 0.44 1.08 0.67
N PHE A 39 1.29 0.42 1.47
CA PHE A 39 1.37 -1.04 1.51
C PHE A 39 0.04 -1.71 1.84
N TYR A 40 -0.67 -1.23 2.86
CA TYR A 40 -1.96 -1.78 3.24
C TYR A 40 -3.04 -1.48 2.20
N ALA A 41 -3.02 -0.30 1.57
CA ALA A 41 -3.96 0.05 0.52
C ALA A 41 -3.83 -0.87 -0.70
N VAL A 42 -2.61 -1.12 -1.16
CA VAL A 42 -2.34 -2.03 -2.28
C VAL A 42 -2.65 -3.49 -1.92
N SER A 43 -2.32 -3.90 -0.70
CA SER A 43 -2.69 -5.23 -0.22
C SER A 43 -4.21 -5.42 -0.18
N ALA A 44 -4.96 -4.39 0.23
CA ALA A 44 -6.42 -4.41 0.20
C ALA A 44 -6.96 -4.52 -1.24
N PHE A 45 -6.34 -3.80 -2.18
CA PHE A 45 -6.68 -3.87 -3.60
C PHE A 45 -6.52 -5.30 -4.14
N PHE A 46 -5.37 -5.94 -3.92
CA PHE A 46 -5.17 -7.32 -4.36
C PHE A 46 -6.09 -8.31 -3.65
N ALA A 47 -6.38 -8.09 -2.36
CA ALA A 47 -7.30 -8.94 -1.61
C ALA A 47 -8.74 -8.84 -2.16
N ILE A 48 -9.17 -7.68 -2.70
CA ILE A 48 -10.44 -7.55 -3.44
C ILE A 48 -10.43 -8.40 -4.71
N GLU A 49 -9.28 -8.51 -5.38
CA GLU A 49 -9.08 -9.39 -6.54
C GLU A 49 -8.87 -10.88 -6.16
N GLY A 50 -9.03 -11.24 -4.89
CA GLY A 50 -8.88 -12.62 -4.40
C GLY A 50 -7.41 -13.07 -4.28
N ARG A 51 -6.47 -12.12 -4.20
CA ARG A 51 -5.03 -12.38 -4.13
C ARG A 51 -4.47 -11.85 -2.83
N GLU A 52 -3.80 -12.71 -2.07
CA GLU A 52 -3.23 -12.35 -0.77
C GLU A 52 -1.72 -12.58 -0.77
N PHE A 53 -1.00 -11.69 -0.10
CA PHE A 53 0.45 -11.73 0.00
C PHE A 53 0.89 -11.65 1.45
N THR A 54 1.81 -12.52 1.84
CA THR A 54 2.33 -12.58 3.21
C THR A 54 3.64 -11.81 3.38
N ARG A 55 4.27 -11.36 2.29
CA ARG A 55 5.59 -10.70 2.31
C ARG A 55 5.52 -9.36 1.57
N HIS A 56 6.20 -8.34 2.12
CA HIS A 56 6.31 -7.01 1.51
C HIS A 56 6.80 -7.06 0.06
N LYS A 57 7.93 -7.75 -0.17
CA LYS A 57 8.51 -7.91 -1.52
C LYS A 57 7.57 -8.56 -2.52
N ALA A 58 6.64 -9.42 -2.06
CA ALA A 58 5.69 -10.08 -2.95
C ALA A 58 4.61 -9.11 -3.45
N VAL A 59 4.14 -8.20 -2.59
CA VAL A 59 3.21 -7.13 -2.99
C VAL A 59 3.87 -6.18 -3.98
N GLN A 60 5.11 -5.75 -3.70
CA GLN A 60 5.87 -4.89 -4.61
C GLN A 60 6.04 -5.52 -6.00
N ALA A 61 6.49 -6.78 -6.05
CA ALA A 61 6.63 -7.49 -7.32
C ALA A 61 5.28 -7.62 -8.06
N ALA A 62 4.17 -7.80 -7.33
CA ALA A 62 2.85 -7.84 -7.92
C ALA A 62 2.39 -6.47 -8.44
N VAL A 63 2.76 -5.36 -7.81
CA VAL A 63 2.47 -4.01 -8.34
C VAL A 63 3.12 -3.81 -9.70
N HIS A 64 4.43 -4.05 -9.80
CA HIS A 64 5.12 -3.90 -11.08
C HIS A 64 4.58 -4.85 -12.14
N ARG A 65 4.53 -6.15 -11.82
CA ARG A 65 4.10 -7.17 -12.78
C ARG A 65 2.64 -7.03 -13.19
N ASP A 66 1.72 -6.81 -12.25
CA ASP A 66 0.28 -6.97 -12.50
C ASP A 66 -0.47 -5.65 -12.71
N LEU A 67 0.09 -4.52 -12.24
CA LEU A 67 -0.54 -3.21 -12.36
C LEU A 67 0.20 -2.32 -13.36
N VAL A 68 1.53 -2.28 -13.31
CA VAL A 68 2.33 -1.40 -14.17
C VAL A 68 2.56 -2.03 -15.55
N ASP A 69 3.06 -3.26 -15.62
CA ASP A 69 3.39 -3.90 -16.91
C ASP A 69 2.15 -4.12 -17.78
N PHE A 70 1.00 -4.39 -17.16
CA PHE A 70 -0.31 -4.47 -17.84
C PHE A 70 -0.99 -3.11 -18.05
N LYS A 71 -0.29 -1.99 -17.80
CA LYS A 71 -0.76 -0.60 -17.98
C LYS A 71 -2.06 -0.26 -17.26
N ARG A 72 -2.37 -0.95 -16.16
CA ARG A 72 -3.48 -0.58 -15.28
C ARG A 72 -3.12 0.68 -14.48
N TRP A 73 -1.85 0.78 -14.08
CA TRP A 73 -1.26 1.94 -13.43
C TRP A 73 -0.17 2.56 -14.32
N PRO A 74 0.03 3.90 -14.24
CA PRO A 74 1.18 4.54 -14.86
C PRO A 74 2.49 4.06 -14.23
N ALA A 75 3.56 4.04 -15.03
CA ALA A 75 4.89 3.62 -14.59
C ALA A 75 5.42 4.43 -13.40
N SER A 76 5.09 5.72 -13.34
CA SER A 76 5.49 6.59 -12.22
C SER A 76 4.96 6.11 -10.86
N LEU A 77 3.73 5.57 -10.80
CA LEU A 77 3.21 4.98 -9.56
C LEU A 77 3.93 3.68 -9.19
N GLY A 78 4.48 2.97 -10.17
CA GLY A 78 5.37 1.83 -9.93
C GLY A 78 6.70 2.28 -9.34
N GLU A 79 7.32 3.31 -9.91
CA GLU A 79 8.59 3.87 -9.45
C GLU A 79 8.49 4.40 -8.00
N ASP A 80 7.40 5.08 -7.66
CA ASP A 80 7.14 5.55 -6.30
C ASP A 80 6.90 4.40 -5.31
N TYR A 81 6.53 3.22 -5.79
CA TYR A 81 6.26 2.02 -5.00
C TYR A 81 7.46 1.06 -4.99
N SER A 82 8.66 1.61 -4.78
CA SER A 82 9.95 0.89 -4.77
C SER A 82 10.54 0.68 -3.37
#